data_AF-A0A958Z9I2-F1
#
_entry.id   AF-A0A958Z9I2-F1
#
_cell.length_a   1.000
_cell.length_b   1.000
_cell.length_c   1.000
_cell.angle_alpha   90.00
_cell.angle_beta   90.00
_cell.angle_gamma   90.00
#
_symmetry.space_group_name_H-M   'P 1'
#
loop_
_entity.id
_entity.type
_entity.pdbx_description
1 polymer ?
#
loop_
_entity_poly.entity_id
_entity_poly.type
_entity_poly.pdbx_seq_one_letter_code
_entity_poly.pdbx_strand_id
1 'polypeptide(L)'
;MKRVNLFILLAVLTILASCGSSDRGELTGVASKKKFFPEKPLGMTLIPGGAFTMGKTDEDVTGAMNAPTRTVTVRPFYMDETEITNSEYREFVVRVRDSILRTKLAILADEVGFGAETADVDGGAKSNKDATGIQQYKFAEPDTTENVYYKYMMENYGSLGDLNSPTEGKALNWEPELIWDVNQFPDQYYAEAMDSMYLPISESFDGRRLVDTKKLKYLYYTFDRQGAARSNGNRKDFVKKHVVEVYPDTTVWVKDFNYSYNDPMHQDYFWHQAYNNYPVVGVTWSQAKAFCDFRTQKKNNYLRSASKKKGASVVPNFRLPTEAEWEY
;
A
#
# COMPACT_ATOMS: atom_id res chain seq x y z
N MET A 1 61.49 18.46 32.07
CA MET A 1 60.38 19.07 31.31
C MET A 1 59.42 18.06 30.67
N LYS A 2 59.86 16.95 30.05
CA LYS A 2 58.96 15.98 29.40
C LYS A 2 57.93 15.28 30.32
N ARG A 3 58.28 15.01 31.59
CA ARG A 3 57.36 14.37 32.56
C ARG A 3 56.27 15.30 33.08
N VAL A 4 56.57 16.60 33.23
CA VAL A 4 55.59 17.61 33.69
C VAL A 4 54.53 17.87 32.62
N ASN A 5 54.94 17.93 31.34
CA ASN A 5 53.99 18.06 30.24
C ASN A 5 53.06 16.85 30.10
N LEU A 6 53.53 15.63 30.47
CA LEU A 6 52.71 14.43 30.45
C LEU A 6 51.61 14.46 31.54
N PHE A 7 51.93 14.95 32.74
CA PHE A 7 50.95 15.10 33.82
C PHE A 7 49.91 16.19 33.52
N ILE A 8 50.32 17.29 32.87
CA ILE A 8 49.38 18.33 32.42
C ILE A 8 48.44 17.79 31.35
N LEU A 9 48.95 16.98 30.41
CA LEU A 9 48.13 16.39 29.35
C LEU A 9 47.15 15.33 29.89
N LEU A 10 47.57 14.56 30.90
CA LEU A 10 46.69 13.62 31.62
C LEU A 10 45.61 14.34 32.42
N ALA A 11 45.95 15.47 33.07
CA ALA A 11 44.98 16.30 33.80
C ALA A 11 43.97 16.99 32.88
N VAL A 12 44.37 17.40 31.67
CA VAL A 12 43.45 17.92 30.65
C VAL A 12 42.54 16.82 30.12
N LEU A 13 43.05 15.59 29.97
CA LEU A 13 42.26 14.43 29.54
C LEU A 13 41.21 14.01 30.59
N THR A 14 41.52 14.11 31.89
CA THR A 14 40.55 13.83 32.96
C THR A 14 39.47 14.91 33.10
N ILE A 15 39.79 16.18 32.81
CA ILE A 15 38.81 17.27 32.79
C ILE A 15 37.83 17.12 31.61
N LEU A 16 38.31 16.67 30.45
CA LEU A 16 37.45 16.41 29.27
C LEU A 16 36.55 15.18 29.44
N ALA A 17 36.93 14.21 30.29
CA ALA A 17 36.13 13.02 30.58
C ALA A 17 35.03 13.24 31.63
N SER A 18 35.00 14.39 32.32
CA SER A 18 34.05 14.66 33.42
C SER A 18 32.71 15.26 32.98
N CYS A 19 32.51 15.50 31.68
CA CYS A 19 31.23 15.96 31.14
C CYS A 19 30.27 14.78 30.93
N GLY A 20 29.88 14.14 32.02
CA GLY A 20 28.77 13.18 32.02
C GLY A 20 27.46 13.94 32.01
N SER A 21 26.60 13.68 31.02
CA SER A 21 25.21 14.16 31.01
C SER A 21 24.44 13.44 32.12
N SER A 22 24.58 13.91 33.36
CA SER A 22 23.75 13.43 34.46
C SER A 22 22.37 14.06 34.30
N ASP A 23 21.43 13.22 33.93
CA ASP A 23 20.01 13.51 34.02
C ASP A 23 19.72 13.67 35.52
N ARG A 24 19.68 14.91 36.02
CA ARG A 24 19.56 15.22 37.46
C ARG A 24 18.16 14.91 38.02
N GLY A 25 17.53 13.85 37.53
CA GLY A 25 16.10 13.55 37.71
C GLY A 25 15.18 14.43 36.85
N GLU A 26 15.73 15.20 35.91
CA GLU A 26 14.98 16.11 35.06
C GLU A 26 14.45 15.40 33.81
N LEU A 27 13.33 15.86 33.24
CA LEU A 27 12.80 15.29 32.01
C LEU A 27 13.58 15.84 30.80
N THR A 28 14.72 15.22 30.46
CA THR A 28 15.59 15.67 29.34
C THR A 28 15.22 15.07 27.97
N GLY A 29 14.27 14.14 27.95
CA GLY A 29 13.74 13.53 26.73
C GLY A 29 14.69 12.49 26.10
N VAL A 30 14.14 11.65 25.22
CA VAL A 30 14.95 10.62 24.56
C VAL A 30 15.75 11.26 23.42
N ALA A 31 17.07 11.33 23.59
CA ALA A 31 17.96 11.85 22.56
C ALA A 31 17.93 10.98 21.30
N SER A 32 17.43 11.53 20.19
CA SER A 32 17.52 10.87 18.89
C SER A 32 18.95 10.97 18.36
N LYS A 33 19.57 9.83 18.05
CA LYS A 33 20.91 9.77 17.44
C LYS A 33 20.95 10.28 16.00
N LYS A 34 19.79 10.51 15.36
CA LYS A 34 19.70 10.93 13.95
C LYS A 34 18.76 12.12 13.80
N LYS A 35 19.20 13.11 13.00
CA LYS A 35 18.33 14.19 12.52
C LYS A 35 17.40 13.64 11.44
N PHE A 36 16.12 13.96 11.54
CA PHE A 36 15.12 13.62 10.53
C PHE A 36 15.15 14.67 9.42
N PHE A 37 15.29 14.22 8.18
CA PHE A 37 15.17 15.06 7.00
C PHE A 37 13.95 14.60 6.20
N PRO A 38 12.95 15.47 5.95
CA PRO A 38 11.82 15.10 5.12
C PRO A 38 12.29 14.97 3.67
N GLU A 39 12.19 13.77 3.09
CA GLU A 39 12.44 13.55 1.67
C GLU A 39 11.18 13.89 0.86
N LYS A 40 11.39 14.61 -0.25
CA LYS A 40 10.35 14.90 -1.25
C LYS A 40 9.87 13.58 -1.89
N PRO A 41 8.57 13.23 -1.82
CA PRO A 41 8.05 12.06 -2.52
C PRO A 41 8.20 12.20 -4.04
N LEU A 42 8.37 11.08 -4.74
CA LEU A 42 8.46 11.06 -6.20
C LEU A 42 7.17 11.60 -6.82
N GLY A 43 7.30 12.49 -7.82
CA GLY A 43 6.18 13.05 -8.58
C GLY A 43 5.34 14.08 -7.83
N MET A 44 5.75 14.47 -6.61
CA MET A 44 5.04 15.48 -5.82
C MET A 44 5.83 16.77 -5.71
N THR A 45 5.18 17.92 -5.61
CA THR A 45 5.79 19.22 -5.30
C THR A 45 5.38 19.70 -3.90
N LEU A 46 6.24 20.52 -3.27
CA LEU A 46 5.93 21.13 -1.97
C LEU A 46 5.11 22.39 -2.19
N ILE A 47 3.90 22.41 -1.66
CA ILE A 47 3.04 23.58 -1.61
C ILE A 47 3.31 24.32 -0.29
N PRO A 48 3.78 25.57 -0.31
CA PRO A 48 4.07 26.34 0.90
C PRO A 48 2.77 26.67 1.63
N GLY A 49 2.75 26.52 2.95
CA GLY A 49 1.57 26.89 3.74
C GLY A 49 1.33 28.40 3.76
N GLY A 50 0.07 28.79 3.89
CA GLY A 50 -0.35 30.18 3.87
C GLY A 50 -1.83 30.32 4.20
N ALA A 51 -2.31 31.55 4.22
CA ALA A 51 -3.73 31.85 4.37
C ALA A 51 -4.23 32.50 3.08
N PHE A 52 -5.38 32.06 2.59
CA PHE A 52 -6.02 32.61 1.41
C PHE A 52 -7.52 32.77 1.64
N THR A 53 -8.15 33.63 0.84
CA THR A 53 -9.60 33.80 0.84
C THR A 53 -10.19 32.80 -0.14
N MET A 54 -10.83 31.77 0.42
CA MET A 54 -11.44 30.66 -0.31
C MET A 54 -12.83 31.08 -0.83
N GLY A 55 -13.15 30.73 -2.07
CA GLY A 55 -14.34 31.19 -2.80
C GLY A 55 -14.05 32.23 -3.91
N LYS A 56 -15.08 32.59 -4.67
CA LYS A 56 -14.97 33.48 -5.84
C LYS A 56 -14.79 34.94 -5.40
N THR A 57 -13.70 35.59 -5.83
CA THR A 57 -13.44 37.01 -5.63
C THR A 57 -13.97 37.91 -6.75
N ASP A 58 -14.46 37.33 -7.85
CA ASP A 58 -15.01 38.08 -8.98
C ASP A 58 -16.51 38.34 -8.79
N GLU A 59 -16.89 39.63 -8.84
CA GLU A 59 -18.27 40.13 -8.81
C GLU A 59 -19.16 39.34 -9.77
N ASP A 60 -20.19 38.71 -9.22
CA ASP A 60 -21.22 38.04 -9.99
C ASP A 60 -22.18 39.08 -10.59
N VAL A 61 -22.05 39.35 -11.88
CA VAL A 61 -22.97 40.20 -12.65
C VAL A 61 -24.40 39.62 -12.68
N THR A 62 -24.59 38.35 -12.32
CA THR A 62 -25.86 37.63 -12.44
C THR A 62 -26.59 37.32 -11.11
N GLY A 63 -26.07 37.78 -9.97
CA GLY A 63 -26.78 37.71 -8.68
C GLY A 63 -27.08 36.30 -8.18
N ALA A 64 -26.34 35.29 -8.63
CA ALA A 64 -26.46 33.94 -8.11
C ALA A 64 -25.82 33.90 -6.71
N MET A 65 -26.65 33.67 -5.68
CA MET A 65 -26.22 33.52 -4.29
C MET A 65 -25.32 32.29 -4.14
N ASN A 66 -24.01 32.45 -4.38
CA ASN A 66 -23.00 31.42 -4.19
C ASN A 66 -22.17 31.69 -2.92
N ALA A 67 -21.56 30.62 -2.41
CA ALA A 67 -21.05 30.44 -1.04
C ALA A 67 -20.27 31.64 -0.44
N PRO A 68 -20.42 31.92 0.87
CA PRO A 68 -19.71 33.01 1.53
C PRO A 68 -18.19 32.81 1.49
N THR A 69 -17.46 33.87 1.15
CA THR A 69 -15.98 33.86 1.18
C THR A 69 -15.48 33.61 2.60
N ARG A 70 -14.55 32.68 2.76
CA ARG A 70 -13.94 32.35 4.05
C ARG A 70 -12.42 32.38 3.97
N THR A 71 -11.76 32.99 4.95
CA THR A 71 -10.30 32.91 5.06
C THR A 71 -9.92 31.55 5.62
N VAL A 72 -9.16 30.78 4.84
CA VAL A 72 -8.70 29.44 5.24
C VAL A 72 -7.17 29.42 5.28
N THR A 73 -6.62 28.83 6.34
CA THR A 73 -5.18 28.59 6.46
C THR A 73 -4.86 27.14 6.10
N VAL A 74 -3.98 26.97 5.12
CA VAL A 74 -3.49 25.67 4.66
C VAL A 74 -2.07 25.46 5.18
N ARG A 75 -1.81 24.29 5.76
CA ARG A 75 -0.45 23.90 6.22
C ARG A 75 0.38 23.49 5.02
N PRO A 76 1.72 23.63 5.04
CA PRO A 76 2.55 23.14 3.95
C PRO A 76 2.35 21.63 3.75
N PHE A 77 2.16 21.22 2.50
CA PHE A 77 1.89 19.83 2.14
C PHE A 77 2.51 19.50 0.77
N TYR A 78 2.61 18.21 0.47
CA TYR A 78 3.06 17.75 -0.85
C TYR A 78 1.84 17.39 -1.71
N MET A 79 1.84 17.82 -2.97
CA MET A 79 0.79 17.52 -3.94
C MET A 79 1.40 16.92 -5.20
N ASP A 80 0.74 15.96 -5.84
CA ASP A 80 1.22 15.41 -7.11
C ASP A 80 1.30 16.53 -8.17
N GLU A 81 2.38 16.54 -8.97
CA GLU A 81 2.63 17.55 -10.00
C GLU A 81 1.73 17.38 -11.22
N THR A 82 1.37 16.13 -11.53
CA THR A 82 0.50 15.77 -12.64
C THR A 82 -0.64 14.89 -12.13
N GLU A 83 -1.70 14.76 -12.92
CA GLU A 83 -2.71 13.74 -12.67
C GLU A 83 -2.10 12.33 -12.69
N ILE A 84 -2.75 11.41 -11.98
CA ILE A 84 -2.34 10.00 -11.99
C ILE A 84 -2.55 9.42 -13.39
N THR A 85 -1.49 8.85 -13.94
CA THR A 85 -1.50 8.28 -15.28
C THR A 85 -2.18 6.90 -15.32
N ASN A 86 -2.61 6.48 -16.50
CA ASN A 86 -3.12 5.13 -16.73
C ASN A 86 -2.10 4.07 -16.29
N SER A 87 -0.80 4.28 -16.52
CA SER A 87 0.24 3.33 -16.13
C SER A 87 0.38 3.15 -14.62
N GLU A 88 0.34 4.25 -13.87
CA GLU A 88 0.42 4.24 -12.40
C GLU A 88 -0.82 3.58 -11.78
N TYR A 89 -2.01 3.88 -12.32
CA TYR A 89 -3.24 3.23 -11.86
C TYR A 89 -3.30 1.75 -12.26
N ARG A 90 -2.75 1.38 -13.42
CA ARG A 90 -2.64 -0.04 -13.85
C ARG A 90 -1.74 -0.83 -12.91
N GLU A 91 -0.70 -0.23 -12.34
CA GLU A 91 0.12 -0.88 -11.31
C GLU A 91 -0.75 -1.30 -10.10
N PHE A 92 -1.68 -0.44 -9.67
CA PHE A 92 -2.61 -0.77 -8.60
C PHE A 92 -3.54 -1.93 -8.98
N VAL A 93 -4.14 -1.90 -10.18
CA VAL A 93 -5.01 -2.98 -10.66
C VAL A 93 -4.26 -4.31 -10.77
N VAL A 94 -3.06 -4.31 -11.34
CA VAL A 94 -2.18 -5.48 -11.46
C VAL A 94 -1.79 -6.02 -10.10
N ARG A 95 -1.43 -5.14 -9.15
CA ARG A 95 -1.13 -5.54 -7.78
C ARG A 95 -2.30 -6.29 -7.13
N VAL A 96 -3.52 -5.77 -7.28
CA VAL A 96 -4.73 -6.37 -6.70
C VAL A 96 -5.04 -7.72 -7.36
N ARG A 97 -4.99 -7.77 -8.70
CA ARG A 97 -5.15 -9.02 -9.48
C ARG A 97 -4.17 -10.10 -9.02
N ASP A 98 -2.89 -9.75 -8.96
CA ASP A 98 -1.83 -10.69 -8.58
C ASP A 98 -1.95 -11.10 -7.11
N SER A 99 -2.38 -10.19 -6.23
CA SER A 99 -2.65 -10.52 -4.83
C SER A 99 -3.77 -11.55 -4.69
N ILE A 100 -4.88 -11.38 -5.41
CA ILE A 100 -6.02 -12.30 -5.35
C ILE A 100 -5.61 -13.68 -5.89
N LEU A 101 -4.92 -13.71 -7.02
CA LEU A 101 -4.44 -14.95 -7.63
C LEU A 101 -3.47 -15.69 -6.71
N ARG A 102 -2.48 -14.99 -6.12
CA ARG A 102 -1.55 -15.58 -5.16
C ARG A 102 -2.24 -16.11 -3.92
N THR A 103 -3.26 -15.42 -3.41
CA THR A 103 -4.06 -15.94 -2.29
C THR A 103 -4.73 -17.26 -2.66
N LYS A 104 -5.32 -17.37 -3.86
CA LYS A 104 -5.94 -18.62 -4.33
C LYS A 104 -4.92 -19.73 -4.50
N LEU A 105 -3.78 -19.45 -5.14
CA LEU A 105 -2.69 -20.40 -5.31
C LEU A 105 -2.16 -20.89 -3.96
N ALA A 106 -2.00 -20.00 -2.98
CA ALA A 106 -1.54 -20.36 -1.64
C ALA A 106 -2.56 -21.23 -0.89
N ILE A 107 -3.85 -20.94 -1.01
CA ILE A 107 -4.93 -21.78 -0.42
C ILE A 107 -4.91 -23.18 -1.03
N LEU A 108 -4.84 -23.28 -2.36
CA LEU A 108 -4.78 -24.57 -3.06
C LEU A 108 -3.48 -25.33 -2.77
N ALA A 109 -2.35 -24.62 -2.65
CA ALA A 109 -1.08 -25.21 -2.23
C ALA A 109 -1.16 -25.81 -0.83
N ASP A 110 -1.79 -25.10 0.12
CA ASP A 110 -2.02 -25.59 1.48
C ASP A 110 -2.98 -26.79 1.48
N GLU A 111 -4.03 -26.77 0.67
CA GLU A 111 -5.02 -27.86 0.55
C GLU A 111 -4.38 -29.14 -0.03
N VAL A 112 -3.63 -29.01 -1.12
CA VAL A 112 -2.88 -30.12 -1.73
C VAL A 112 -1.79 -30.62 -0.79
N GLY A 113 -1.13 -29.72 -0.07
CA GLY A 113 -0.14 -30.06 0.97
C GLY A 113 -0.75 -30.81 2.16
N PHE A 114 -2.04 -30.65 2.44
CA PHE A 114 -2.76 -31.40 3.47
C PHE A 114 -3.26 -32.77 2.98
N GLY A 115 -3.58 -32.89 1.69
CA GLY A 115 -4.01 -34.14 1.05
C GLY A 115 -2.85 -35.07 0.65
N ALA A 116 -1.64 -34.51 0.50
CA ALA A 116 -0.41 -35.27 0.42
C ALA A 116 0.15 -35.47 1.83
N GLU A 117 -0.25 -36.56 2.50
CA GLU A 117 0.79 -37.36 3.15
C GLU A 117 1.85 -37.55 2.06
N THR A 118 2.95 -36.80 2.17
CA THR A 118 4.15 -37.15 1.46
C THR A 118 4.50 -38.55 1.92
N ALA A 119 4.02 -39.54 1.17
CA ALA A 119 4.63 -40.85 1.05
C ALA A 119 6.03 -40.65 0.46
N ASP A 120 6.90 -40.05 1.26
CA ASP A 120 8.34 -40.14 1.18
C ASP A 120 8.79 -40.41 2.62
N VAL A 121 9.10 -41.68 2.87
CA VAL A 121 9.68 -42.24 4.10
C VAL A 121 11.14 -41.79 4.29
N ASP A 122 11.51 -40.62 3.76
CA ASP A 122 12.84 -40.05 3.94
C ASP A 122 12.72 -38.59 4.35
N GLY A 123 12.88 -38.37 5.66
CA GLY A 123 12.60 -37.14 6.38
C GLY A 123 13.52 -35.98 6.01
N GLY A 124 13.27 -35.37 4.86
CA GLY A 124 13.83 -34.08 4.49
C GLY A 124 12.71 -33.09 4.20
N ALA A 125 12.48 -32.15 5.10
CA ALA A 125 11.68 -30.96 4.81
C ALA A 125 12.32 -30.24 3.61
N LYS A 126 11.78 -30.42 2.41
CA LYS A 126 12.28 -29.72 1.23
C LYS A 126 12.16 -28.22 1.48
N SER A 127 13.29 -27.53 1.41
CA SER A 127 13.34 -26.07 1.46
C SER A 127 12.40 -25.51 0.39
N ASN A 128 11.80 -24.34 0.65
CA ASN A 128 10.89 -23.66 -0.31
C ASN A 128 11.51 -23.49 -1.72
N LYS A 129 12.85 -23.57 -1.82
CA LYS A 129 13.62 -23.51 -3.07
C LYS A 129 13.52 -24.73 -3.98
N ASP A 130 13.17 -25.90 -3.44
CA ASP A 130 13.05 -27.16 -4.18
C ASP A 130 11.59 -27.56 -4.43
N ALA A 131 10.65 -26.69 -4.04
CA ALA A 131 9.22 -26.89 -4.31
C ALA A 131 8.98 -26.83 -5.83
N THR A 132 8.19 -27.76 -6.35
CA THR A 132 7.79 -27.78 -7.76
C THR A 132 6.28 -27.59 -7.87
N GLY A 133 5.82 -26.94 -8.94
CA GLY A 133 4.40 -26.66 -9.14
C GLY A 133 3.82 -25.61 -8.19
N ILE A 134 2.56 -25.81 -7.80
CA ILE A 134 1.77 -24.88 -6.98
C ILE A 134 2.36 -24.65 -5.59
N GLN A 135 3.16 -25.61 -5.08
CA GLN A 135 3.79 -25.53 -3.76
C GLN A 135 4.74 -24.32 -3.62
N GLN A 136 5.29 -23.81 -4.72
CA GLN A 136 6.13 -22.60 -4.71
C GLN A 136 5.36 -21.35 -4.24
N TYR A 137 4.04 -21.35 -4.46
CA TYR A 137 3.14 -20.23 -4.15
C TYR A 137 2.50 -20.32 -2.77
N LYS A 138 2.95 -21.27 -1.91
CA LYS A 138 2.51 -21.33 -0.52
C LYS A 138 2.69 -19.99 0.20
N PHE A 139 1.95 -19.77 1.27
CA PHE A 139 2.09 -18.56 2.07
C PHE A 139 3.54 -18.38 2.55
N ALA A 140 3.99 -17.12 2.57
CA ALA A 140 5.29 -16.78 3.11
C ALA A 140 5.32 -17.09 4.60
N GLU A 141 6.19 -18.03 4.98
CA GLU A 141 6.45 -18.33 6.37
C GLU A 141 7.15 -17.11 7.00
N PRO A 142 6.63 -16.58 8.12
CA PRO A 142 7.36 -15.56 8.86
C PRO A 142 8.64 -16.22 9.34
N ASP A 143 9.79 -15.71 8.90
CA ASP A 143 11.12 -16.23 9.26
C ASP A 143 11.19 -16.51 10.76
N THR A 144 11.05 -17.78 11.11
CA THR A 144 10.89 -18.26 12.49
C THR A 144 12.20 -18.17 13.28
N THR A 145 13.30 -17.80 12.61
CA THR A 145 14.65 -17.88 13.17
C THR A 145 15.14 -16.55 13.76
N GLU A 146 14.61 -15.40 13.34
CA GLU A 146 15.22 -14.11 13.72
C GLU A 146 14.68 -13.47 15.01
N ASN A 147 13.46 -13.78 15.48
CA ASN A 147 12.90 -13.07 16.64
C ASN A 147 11.92 -13.90 17.50
N VAL A 148 12.39 -14.25 18.70
CA VAL A 148 11.63 -14.96 19.75
C VAL A 148 10.33 -14.25 20.13
N TYR A 149 10.31 -12.91 20.13
CA TYR A 149 9.12 -12.14 20.46
C TYR A 149 8.01 -12.32 19.41
N TYR A 150 8.34 -12.33 18.12
CA TYR A 150 7.33 -12.55 17.07
C TYR A 150 6.77 -13.97 17.13
N LYS A 151 7.61 -14.97 17.40
CA LYS A 151 7.16 -16.35 17.64
C LYS A 151 6.19 -16.42 18.82
N TYR A 152 6.55 -15.87 19.97
CA TYR A 152 5.69 -15.80 21.16
C TYR A 152 4.37 -15.08 20.89
N MET A 153 4.41 -13.97 20.14
CA MET A 153 3.21 -13.21 19.81
C MET A 153 2.25 -14.02 18.93
N MET A 154 2.77 -14.68 17.89
CA MET A 154 1.96 -15.51 17.00
C MET A 154 1.38 -16.74 17.72
N GLU A 155 2.16 -17.41 18.57
CA GLU A 155 1.72 -18.59 19.31
C GLU A 155 0.65 -18.26 20.36
N ASN A 156 0.75 -17.12 21.06
CA ASN A 156 -0.16 -16.80 22.17
C ASN A 156 -1.36 -15.94 21.77
N TYR A 157 -1.18 -15.02 20.83
CA TYR A 157 -2.22 -14.06 20.44
C TYR A 157 -2.79 -14.35 19.05
N GLY A 158 -2.27 -15.38 18.36
CA GLY A 158 -2.59 -15.63 16.96
C GLY A 158 -2.14 -14.46 16.08
N SER A 159 -2.65 -14.45 14.85
CA SER A 159 -2.57 -13.24 14.05
C SER A 159 -3.75 -12.31 14.28
N LEU A 160 -3.62 -11.08 13.82
CA LEU A 160 -4.60 -10.02 14.06
C LEU A 160 -5.72 -10.08 12.99
N GLY A 161 -6.91 -10.59 13.34
CA GLY A 161 -8.04 -10.73 12.40
C GLY A 161 -9.19 -11.66 12.87
N ASP A 162 -9.95 -12.20 11.90
CA ASP A 162 -11.16 -13.03 12.10
C ASP A 162 -10.87 -14.53 12.03
N LEU A 163 -10.90 -15.20 13.19
CA LEU A 163 -10.45 -16.57 13.47
C LEU A 163 -10.91 -17.65 12.44
N ASN A 164 -11.96 -17.37 11.67
CA ASN A 164 -12.53 -18.27 10.67
C ASN A 164 -11.98 -18.06 9.24
N SER A 165 -11.08 -17.11 9.02
CA SER A 165 -10.56 -16.78 7.68
C SER A 165 -9.31 -17.61 7.34
N PRO A 166 -9.31 -18.43 6.27
CA PRO A 166 -8.18 -19.30 5.89
C PRO A 166 -6.86 -18.58 5.60
N THR A 167 -6.92 -17.28 5.33
CA THR A 167 -5.79 -16.43 4.91
C THR A 167 -5.22 -15.59 6.05
N GLU A 168 -5.79 -15.69 7.25
CA GLU A 168 -5.46 -14.75 8.30
C GLU A 168 -4.07 -15.01 8.90
N GLY A 169 -3.28 -13.94 9.00
CA GLY A 169 -1.94 -14.02 9.55
C GLY A 169 -0.87 -14.68 8.72
N LYS A 170 -1.27 -15.18 7.56
CA LYS A 170 -0.38 -15.72 6.57
C LYS A 170 -0.03 -14.60 5.59
N ALA A 171 1.26 -14.31 5.44
CA ALA A 171 1.72 -13.36 4.44
C ALA A 171 1.75 -14.02 3.06
N LEU A 172 1.44 -13.29 2.00
CA LEU A 172 1.57 -13.82 0.64
C LEU A 172 3.04 -13.91 0.23
N ASN A 173 3.42 -15.01 -0.43
CA ASN A 173 4.71 -15.13 -1.07
C ASN A 173 4.73 -14.36 -2.40
N TRP A 174 5.58 -13.35 -2.48
CA TRP A 174 5.74 -12.50 -3.67
C TRP A 174 6.99 -12.86 -4.49
N GLU A 175 7.79 -13.83 -4.05
CA GLU A 175 9.03 -14.25 -4.71
C GLU A 175 8.82 -14.96 -6.05
N PRO A 176 7.95 -16.00 -6.18
CA PRO A 176 7.78 -16.69 -7.45
C PRO A 176 7.00 -15.80 -8.43
N GLU A 177 7.45 -15.69 -9.67
CA GLU A 177 6.75 -14.96 -10.72
C GLU A 177 5.47 -15.69 -11.16
N LEU A 178 4.42 -14.94 -11.48
CA LEU A 178 3.17 -15.54 -11.97
C LEU A 178 3.27 -15.82 -13.48
N ILE A 179 2.98 -17.06 -13.85
CA ILE A 179 2.93 -17.52 -15.23
C ILE A 179 1.53 -17.25 -15.80
N TRP A 180 1.44 -16.49 -16.89
CA TRP A 180 0.18 -16.16 -17.56
C TRP A 180 -0.03 -16.93 -18.87
N ASP A 181 1.03 -17.50 -19.46
CA ASP A 181 0.93 -18.33 -20.66
C ASP A 181 0.40 -19.72 -20.31
N VAL A 182 -0.71 -20.10 -20.94
CA VAL A 182 -1.42 -21.36 -20.71
C VAL A 182 -0.54 -22.57 -21.00
N ASN A 183 0.40 -22.46 -21.94
CA ASN A 183 1.29 -23.56 -22.30
C ASN A 183 2.40 -23.84 -21.27
N GLN A 184 2.60 -22.90 -20.33
CA GLN A 184 3.66 -22.94 -19.33
C GLN A 184 3.13 -23.19 -17.92
N PHE A 185 1.84 -23.49 -17.78
CA PHE A 185 1.26 -23.78 -16.47
C PHE A 185 1.89 -25.05 -15.89
N PRO A 186 2.38 -25.00 -14.63
CA PRO A 186 3.18 -26.07 -14.09
C PRO A 186 2.34 -27.28 -13.65
N ASP A 187 1.07 -27.07 -13.28
CA ASP A 187 0.15 -28.14 -12.87
C ASP A 187 -1.32 -27.76 -13.08
N GLN A 188 -2.20 -28.74 -12.84
CA GLN A 188 -3.66 -28.60 -12.96
C GLN A 188 -4.24 -27.60 -11.94
N TYR A 189 -3.73 -27.58 -10.70
CA TYR A 189 -4.23 -26.70 -9.64
C TYR A 189 -3.93 -25.24 -9.93
N TYR A 190 -2.77 -24.94 -10.52
CA TYR A 190 -2.41 -23.63 -11.01
C TYR A 190 -3.37 -23.20 -12.13
N ALA A 191 -3.66 -24.10 -13.07
CA ALA A 191 -4.63 -23.83 -14.14
C ALA A 191 -6.04 -23.54 -13.58
N GLU A 192 -6.49 -24.27 -12.55
CA GLU A 192 -7.75 -24.03 -11.86
C GLU A 192 -7.80 -22.66 -11.16
N ALA A 193 -6.74 -22.31 -10.42
CA ALA A 193 -6.61 -21.01 -9.77
C ALA A 193 -6.70 -19.86 -10.79
N MET A 194 -6.00 -20.02 -11.92
CA MET A 194 -6.03 -19.08 -13.04
C MET A 194 -7.42 -19.00 -13.66
N ASP A 195 -8.05 -20.15 -13.94
CA ASP A 195 -9.37 -20.24 -14.57
C ASP A 195 -10.43 -19.45 -13.78
N SER A 196 -10.40 -19.59 -12.45
CA SER A 196 -11.31 -18.91 -11.54
C SER A 196 -11.25 -17.37 -11.56
N MET A 197 -10.21 -16.77 -12.16
CA MET A 197 -10.06 -15.31 -12.31
C MET A 197 -10.72 -14.77 -13.58
N TYR A 198 -11.02 -15.63 -14.55
CA TYR A 198 -11.63 -15.23 -15.81
C TYR A 198 -13.16 -15.27 -15.74
N LEU A 199 -13.80 -14.62 -16.71
CA LEU A 199 -15.21 -14.78 -16.99
C LEU A 199 -15.48 -16.17 -17.57
N PRO A 200 -16.66 -16.75 -17.30
CA PRO A 200 -17.06 -18.00 -17.93
C PRO A 200 -17.14 -17.82 -19.44
N ILE A 201 -16.84 -18.88 -20.19
CA ILE A 201 -16.78 -18.85 -21.67
C ILE A 201 -18.12 -18.38 -22.27
N SER A 202 -19.25 -18.67 -21.61
CA SER A 202 -20.59 -18.24 -22.03
C SER A 202 -20.82 -16.73 -22.01
N GLU A 203 -20.05 -15.97 -21.22
CA GLU A 203 -20.14 -14.51 -21.12
C GLU A 203 -19.12 -13.79 -21.99
N SER A 204 -18.17 -14.53 -22.58
CA SER A 204 -17.15 -13.95 -23.47
C SER A 204 -17.72 -13.76 -24.88
N PHE A 205 -17.69 -12.52 -25.37
CA PHE A 205 -18.18 -12.16 -26.70
C PHE A 205 -17.29 -12.68 -27.84
N ASP A 206 -15.96 -12.60 -27.68
CA ASP A 206 -14.99 -12.94 -28.74
C ASP A 206 -14.36 -14.34 -28.58
N GLY A 207 -14.87 -15.16 -27.65
CA GLY A 207 -14.23 -16.42 -27.26
C GLY A 207 -12.87 -16.25 -26.58
N ARG A 208 -12.45 -15.02 -26.31
CA ARG A 208 -11.21 -14.68 -25.59
C ARG A 208 -11.45 -14.78 -24.09
N ARG A 209 -10.47 -15.30 -23.34
CA ARG A 209 -10.54 -15.33 -21.88
C ARG A 209 -10.27 -13.93 -21.32
N LEU A 210 -11.32 -13.27 -20.83
CA LEU A 210 -11.22 -11.94 -20.21
C LEU A 210 -11.24 -12.07 -18.69
N VAL A 211 -10.37 -11.31 -18.00
CA VAL A 211 -10.33 -11.29 -16.53
C VAL A 211 -11.64 -10.68 -16.03
N ASP A 212 -12.25 -11.32 -15.04
CA ASP A 212 -13.45 -10.80 -14.40
C ASP A 212 -13.09 -9.60 -13.51
N THR A 213 -13.37 -8.41 -14.02
CA THR A 213 -13.06 -7.13 -13.37
C THR A 213 -13.81 -6.95 -12.05
N LYS A 214 -14.98 -7.59 -11.88
CA LYS A 214 -15.78 -7.49 -10.65
C LYS A 214 -15.15 -8.26 -9.49
N LYS A 215 -14.32 -9.27 -9.78
CA LYS A 215 -13.56 -10.00 -8.75
C LYS A 215 -12.40 -9.17 -8.20
N LEU A 216 -11.97 -8.12 -8.90
CA LEU A 216 -10.86 -7.26 -8.49
C LEU A 216 -11.31 -6.29 -7.40
N LYS A 217 -11.47 -6.81 -6.17
CA LYS A 217 -11.88 -6.04 -5.00
C LYS A 217 -10.70 -5.80 -4.07
N TYR A 218 -10.50 -4.53 -3.71
CA TYR A 218 -9.49 -4.12 -2.74
C TYR A 218 -10.14 -3.79 -1.41
N LEU A 219 -9.51 -4.28 -0.35
CA LEU A 219 -9.93 -4.09 1.03
C LEU A 219 -8.99 -3.10 1.70
N TYR A 220 -9.54 -2.06 2.29
CA TYR A 220 -8.78 -1.15 3.14
C TYR A 220 -9.58 -0.70 4.36
N TYR A 221 -8.86 -0.19 5.35
CA TYR A 221 -9.42 0.23 6.63
C TYR A 221 -9.16 1.72 6.86
N THR A 222 -10.18 2.44 7.28
CA THR A 222 -10.06 3.83 7.68
C THR A 222 -10.38 3.99 9.16
N PHE A 223 -9.64 4.85 9.84
CA PHE A 223 -9.90 5.17 11.24
C PHE A 223 -10.66 6.49 11.37
N ASP A 224 -11.85 6.45 11.96
CA ASP A 224 -12.67 7.63 12.21
C ASP A 224 -12.15 8.42 13.41
N ARG A 225 -11.21 9.34 13.14
CA ARG A 225 -10.60 10.19 14.16
C ARG A 225 -11.60 11.13 14.83
N GLN A 226 -12.60 11.61 14.08
CA GLN A 226 -13.55 12.60 14.58
C GLN A 226 -14.60 11.95 15.48
N GLY A 227 -15.08 10.77 15.09
CA GLY A 227 -15.91 9.92 15.95
C GLY A 227 -15.16 9.53 17.23
N ALA A 228 -13.92 9.02 17.09
CA ALA A 228 -13.09 8.62 18.22
C ALA A 228 -12.77 9.76 19.20
N ALA A 229 -12.65 11.00 18.71
CA ALA A 229 -12.42 12.16 19.56
C ALA A 229 -13.67 12.62 20.34
N ARG A 230 -14.87 12.33 19.81
CA ARG A 230 -16.15 12.75 20.40
C ARG A 230 -16.76 11.73 21.35
N SER A 231 -16.48 10.45 21.17
CA SER A 231 -17.04 9.36 21.97
C SER A 231 -15.97 8.56 22.70
N ASN A 232 -16.22 8.23 23.97
CA ASN A 232 -15.40 7.29 24.74
C ASN A 232 -15.72 5.84 24.31
N GLY A 233 -14.98 5.33 23.32
CA GLY A 233 -15.11 3.96 22.83
C GLY A 233 -13.75 3.28 22.65
N ASN A 234 -13.76 1.97 22.38
CA ASN A 234 -12.52 1.28 22.07
C ASN A 234 -12.05 1.63 20.66
N ARG A 235 -10.73 1.62 20.46
CA ARG A 235 -10.13 1.94 19.15
C ARG A 235 -10.71 1.09 17.99
N LYS A 236 -11.10 -0.15 18.27
CA LYS A 236 -11.66 -1.08 17.28
C LYS A 236 -12.98 -0.59 16.69
N ASP A 237 -13.81 0.10 17.48
CA ASP A 237 -15.16 0.52 17.10
C ASP A 237 -15.14 1.62 16.02
N PHE A 238 -14.03 2.36 15.92
CA PHE A 238 -13.84 3.45 14.95
C PHE A 238 -13.12 3.03 13.67
N VAL A 239 -12.80 1.74 13.52
CA VAL A 239 -12.18 1.21 12.31
C VAL A 239 -13.29 0.82 11.34
N LYS A 240 -13.39 1.54 10.21
CA LYS A 240 -14.35 1.25 9.14
C LYS A 240 -13.68 0.43 8.05
N LYS A 241 -14.33 -0.67 7.66
CA LYS A 241 -13.93 -1.58 6.58
C LYS A 241 -14.53 -1.11 5.25
N HIS A 242 -13.71 -0.97 4.22
CA HIS A 242 -14.17 -0.60 2.87
C HIS A 242 -13.73 -1.66 1.86
N VAL A 243 -14.66 -2.12 1.04
CA VAL A 243 -14.40 -3.03 -0.08
C VAL A 243 -14.77 -2.31 -1.35
N VAL A 244 -13.81 -2.13 -2.26
CA VAL A 244 -13.99 -1.33 -3.49
C VAL A 244 -13.50 -2.13 -4.68
N GLU A 245 -14.30 -2.17 -5.75
CA GLU A 245 -13.90 -2.70 -7.05
C GLU A 245 -12.89 -1.74 -7.69
N VAL A 246 -11.69 -2.21 -8.01
CA VAL A 246 -10.58 -1.30 -8.36
C VAL A 246 -10.51 -0.97 -9.85
N TYR A 247 -11.14 -1.78 -10.69
CA TYR A 247 -11.07 -1.62 -12.13
C TYR A 247 -11.87 -0.36 -12.55
N PRO A 248 -11.28 0.53 -13.36
CA PRO A 248 -11.96 1.77 -13.77
C PRO A 248 -13.10 1.47 -14.75
N ASP A 249 -14.10 2.34 -14.78
CA ASP A 249 -15.18 2.25 -15.76
C ASP A 249 -14.68 2.66 -17.15
N THR A 250 -14.46 1.66 -18.01
CA THR A 250 -14.03 1.87 -19.40
C THR A 250 -15.14 2.44 -20.29
N THR A 251 -16.41 2.36 -19.87
CA THR A 251 -17.55 2.81 -20.67
C THR A 251 -17.80 4.32 -20.56
N VAL A 252 -17.05 5.01 -19.69
CA VAL A 252 -17.16 6.46 -19.45
C VAL A 252 -17.13 7.27 -20.75
N TRP A 253 -16.24 6.91 -21.66
CA TRP A 253 -16.09 7.65 -22.92
C TRP A 253 -17.28 7.48 -23.86
N VAL A 254 -17.94 6.32 -23.84
CA VAL A 254 -19.15 6.09 -24.63
C VAL A 254 -20.33 6.83 -23.99
N LYS A 255 -20.47 6.69 -22.66
CA LYS A 255 -21.58 7.26 -21.89
C LYS A 255 -21.61 8.78 -21.93
N ASP A 256 -20.46 9.42 -21.76
CA ASP A 256 -20.36 10.87 -21.63
C ASP A 256 -20.26 11.56 -23.01
N PHE A 257 -19.81 10.85 -24.05
CA PHE A 257 -19.62 11.39 -25.40
C PHE A 257 -20.35 10.57 -26.48
N ASN A 258 -21.66 10.37 -26.32
CA ASN A 258 -22.50 9.56 -27.22
C ASN A 258 -22.46 9.96 -28.72
N TYR A 259 -21.96 11.16 -29.06
CA TYR A 259 -21.91 11.67 -30.43
C TYR A 259 -20.48 11.88 -30.97
N SER A 260 -19.44 11.54 -30.21
CA SER A 260 -18.06 11.65 -30.69
C SER A 260 -17.62 10.35 -31.36
N TYR A 261 -17.13 10.44 -32.61
CA TYR A 261 -16.56 9.33 -33.38
C TYR A 261 -15.13 8.99 -32.90
N ASN A 262 -14.94 8.79 -31.59
CA ASN A 262 -13.63 8.53 -30.96
C ASN A 262 -13.43 7.02 -30.64
N ASP A 263 -13.90 6.12 -31.51
CA ASP A 263 -13.87 4.66 -31.35
C ASP A 263 -12.58 4.04 -30.74
N PRO A 264 -11.36 4.43 -31.16
CA PRO A 264 -10.14 3.84 -30.58
C PRO A 264 -9.87 4.28 -29.13
N MET A 265 -10.38 5.43 -28.69
CA MET A 265 -10.30 5.84 -27.28
C MET A 265 -11.34 5.11 -26.42
N HIS A 266 -12.47 4.73 -27.00
CA HIS A 266 -13.54 4.07 -26.24
C HIS A 266 -13.16 2.65 -25.79
N GLN A 267 -12.35 1.94 -26.58
CA GLN A 267 -12.07 0.52 -26.33
C GLN A 267 -10.80 0.30 -25.52
N ASP A 268 -9.71 0.99 -25.86
CA ASP A 268 -8.38 0.61 -25.36
C ASP A 268 -7.70 1.66 -24.47
N TYR A 269 -8.38 2.76 -24.10
CA TYR A 269 -7.76 3.87 -23.37
C TYR A 269 -7.00 3.43 -22.12
N PHE A 270 -7.57 2.54 -21.31
CA PHE A 270 -6.93 2.12 -20.06
C PHE A 270 -5.80 1.10 -20.25
N TRP A 271 -5.81 0.31 -21.34
CA TRP A 271 -4.87 -0.82 -21.51
C TRP A 271 -3.81 -0.60 -22.58
N HIS A 272 -4.05 0.24 -23.58
CA HIS A 272 -3.11 0.45 -24.67
C HIS A 272 -1.85 1.20 -24.21
N GLN A 273 -0.70 0.81 -24.77
CA GLN A 273 0.58 1.46 -24.44
C GLN A 273 0.63 2.94 -24.83
N ALA A 274 -0.04 3.32 -25.92
CA ALA A 274 -0.07 4.72 -26.39
C ALA A 274 -0.67 5.69 -25.36
N TYR A 275 -1.55 5.21 -24.48
CA TYR A 275 -2.24 6.02 -23.48
C TYR A 275 -1.64 5.87 -22.07
N ASN A 276 -0.48 5.23 -21.92
CA ASN A 276 0.13 4.98 -20.61
C ASN A 276 0.38 6.25 -19.78
N ASN A 277 0.74 7.36 -20.44
CA ASN A 277 1.05 8.64 -19.79
C ASN A 277 -0.15 9.60 -19.74
N TYR A 278 -1.34 9.16 -20.17
CA TYR A 278 -2.56 9.95 -20.13
C TYR A 278 -3.24 9.78 -18.76
N PRO A 279 -4.01 10.76 -18.29
CA PRO A 279 -4.68 10.68 -16.99
C PRO A 279 -5.69 9.53 -16.96
N VAL A 280 -5.79 8.85 -15.82
CA VAL A 280 -6.80 7.81 -15.65
C VAL A 280 -8.21 8.42 -15.61
N VAL A 281 -9.16 7.79 -16.31
CA VAL A 281 -10.56 8.23 -16.39
C VAL A 281 -11.48 7.08 -15.97
N GLY A 282 -12.69 7.39 -15.51
CA GLY A 282 -13.66 6.38 -15.04
C GLY A 282 -13.39 5.89 -13.61
N VAL A 283 -12.73 6.70 -12.79
CA VAL A 283 -12.40 6.38 -11.39
C VAL A 283 -13.34 7.11 -10.44
N THR A 284 -13.98 6.37 -9.55
CA THR A 284 -14.84 6.90 -8.49
C THR A 284 -14.03 7.41 -7.30
N TRP A 285 -14.64 8.27 -6.47
CA TRP A 285 -14.01 8.79 -5.26
C TRP A 285 -13.54 7.70 -4.29
N SER A 286 -14.30 6.59 -4.18
CA SER A 286 -13.94 5.44 -3.35
C SER A 286 -12.73 4.69 -3.91
N GLN A 287 -12.64 4.54 -5.23
CA GLN A 287 -11.48 3.94 -5.91
C GLN A 287 -10.22 4.80 -5.74
N ALA A 288 -10.35 6.13 -5.86
CA ALA A 288 -9.23 7.04 -5.65
C ALA A 288 -8.70 6.98 -4.20
N LYS A 289 -9.58 6.88 -3.20
CA LYS A 289 -9.17 6.64 -1.79
C LYS A 289 -8.46 5.30 -1.59
N ALA A 290 -8.96 4.24 -2.24
CA ALA A 290 -8.32 2.92 -2.23
C ALA A 290 -6.90 2.99 -2.84
N PHE A 291 -6.73 3.72 -3.94
CA PHE A 291 -5.42 3.95 -4.57
C PHE A 291 -4.45 4.69 -3.63
N CYS A 292 -4.91 5.72 -2.92
CA CYS A 292 -4.09 6.42 -1.92
C CYS A 292 -3.62 5.48 -0.79
N ASP A 293 -4.50 4.58 -0.33
CA ASP A 293 -4.13 3.57 0.68
C ASP A 293 -3.09 2.59 0.13
N PHE A 294 -3.29 2.07 -1.09
CA PHE A 294 -2.31 1.23 -1.78
C PHE A 294 -0.94 1.92 -1.92
N ARG A 295 -0.89 3.17 -2.38
CA ARG A 295 0.35 3.96 -2.51
C ARG A 295 1.06 4.10 -1.16
N THR A 296 0.29 4.33 -0.09
CA THR A 296 0.80 4.38 1.28
C THR A 296 1.42 3.06 1.70
N GLN A 297 0.69 1.95 1.51
CA GLN A 297 1.17 0.62 1.84
C GLN A 297 2.44 0.27 1.06
N LYS A 298 2.46 0.54 -0.25
CA LYS A 298 3.63 0.30 -1.12
C LYS A 298 4.87 1.00 -0.59
N LYS A 299 4.80 2.31 -0.34
CA LYS A 299 5.95 3.10 0.16
C LYS A 299 6.37 2.64 1.55
N ASN A 300 5.44 2.40 2.46
CA ASN A 300 5.75 2.01 3.83
C ASN A 300 6.29 0.59 3.94
N ASN A 301 5.82 -0.34 3.11
CA ASN A 301 6.37 -1.68 3.05
C ASN A 301 7.81 -1.68 2.53
N TYR A 302 8.12 -0.86 1.52
CA TYR A 302 9.50 -0.65 1.06
C TYR A 302 10.38 -0.02 2.15
N LEU A 303 9.90 1.01 2.85
CA LEU A 303 10.67 1.62 3.94
C LEU A 303 10.93 0.63 5.07
N ARG A 304 9.96 -0.22 5.43
CA ARG A 304 10.13 -1.27 6.44
C ARG A 304 11.15 -2.32 6.01
N SER A 305 11.09 -2.79 4.77
CA SER A 305 12.02 -3.80 4.25
C SER A 305 13.44 -3.26 4.13
N ALA A 306 13.62 -2.06 3.58
CA ALA A 306 14.91 -1.37 3.50
C ALA A 306 15.48 -1.05 4.90
N SER A 307 14.61 -0.84 5.88
CA SER A 307 14.97 -0.44 7.24
C SER A 307 15.22 -1.60 8.22
N LYS A 308 15.26 -2.87 7.79
CA LYS A 308 15.56 -4.00 8.70
C LYS A 308 16.83 -3.80 9.56
N LYS A 309 17.72 -2.85 9.20
CA LYS A 309 18.91 -2.45 9.99
C LYS A 309 18.87 -1.04 10.63
N LYS A 310 17.88 -0.17 10.33
CA LYS A 310 17.96 1.28 10.64
C LYS A 310 16.61 1.99 10.82
N GLY A 311 15.83 1.66 11.87
CA GLY A 311 14.66 2.42 12.38
C GLY A 311 14.10 3.57 11.53
N ALA A 312 13.60 3.28 10.34
CA ALA A 312 13.14 4.26 9.38
C ALA A 312 11.73 4.72 9.75
N SER A 313 11.53 6.03 9.63
CA SER A 313 10.22 6.63 9.83
C SER A 313 9.29 6.18 8.71
N VAL A 314 8.07 5.81 9.08
CA VAL A 314 6.97 5.52 8.17
C VAL A 314 6.48 6.86 7.60
N VAL A 315 6.15 6.91 6.30
CA VAL A 315 5.57 8.11 5.72
C VAL A 315 4.09 8.22 6.12
N PRO A 316 3.57 9.46 6.30
CA PRO A 316 2.14 9.68 6.46
C PRO A 316 1.34 9.10 5.29
N ASN A 317 0.06 8.82 5.53
CA ASN A 317 -0.81 8.29 4.49
C ASN A 317 -1.02 9.31 3.38
N PHE A 318 -0.88 8.86 2.13
CA PHE A 318 -1.39 9.58 0.97
C PHE A 318 -2.92 9.68 1.10
N ARG A 319 -3.46 10.82 0.69
CA ARG A 319 -4.90 11.07 0.69
C ARG A 319 -5.25 12.08 -0.40
N LEU A 320 -6.53 12.11 -0.73
CA LEU A 320 -7.07 13.17 -1.56
C LEU A 320 -6.97 14.52 -0.83
N PRO A 321 -6.70 15.62 -1.55
CA PRO A 321 -6.68 16.95 -0.97
C PRO A 321 -8.07 17.32 -0.47
N THR A 322 -8.11 18.12 0.59
CA THR A 322 -9.35 18.79 0.99
C THR A 322 -9.71 19.87 -0.03
N GLU A 323 -10.97 20.29 -0.06
CA GLU A 323 -11.43 21.40 -0.92
C GLU A 323 -10.53 22.64 -0.77
N ALA A 324 -10.20 23.04 0.47
CA ALA A 324 -9.31 24.16 0.73
C ALA A 324 -7.86 23.94 0.26
N GLU A 325 -7.36 22.70 0.27
CA GLU A 325 -6.03 22.38 -0.27
C GLU A 325 -6.02 22.31 -1.80
N TRP A 326 -7.18 22.05 -2.41
CA TRP A 326 -7.33 22.00 -3.86
C TRP A 326 -7.46 23.41 -4.47
N GLU A 327 -8.11 24.34 -3.77
CA GLU A 327 -8.26 25.73 -4.22
C GLU A 327 -7.03 26.61 -3.98
N TYR A 328 -6.12 26.22 -3.08
CA TYR A 328 -4.97 27.02 -2.63
C TYR A 328 -3.79 27.01 -3.61
#